data_AF-A0A8T1T6S4-F1
#
_entry.id   AF-A0A8T1T6S4-F1
#
_cell.length_a   1.000
_cell.length_b   1.000
_cell.length_c   1.000
_cell.angle_alpha   90.00
_cell.angle_beta   90.00
_cell.angle_gamma   90.00
#
_symmetry.space_group_name_H-M   'P 1'
#
loop_
_entity.id
_entity.type
_entity.pdbx_description
1 polymer ?
#
loop_
_entity_poly.entity_id
_entity_poly.type
_entity_poly.pdbx_seq_one_letter_code
_entity_poly.pdbx_strand_id
1 'polypeptide(L)'
;SGYDCGSCRPGWNGAACNQQIRTVRRNLLDLSAEERNNFVSVLHQAKTTIHPDIVIATRRHEEILGPDGTTPQFENVSIYNYFVWSHYYSVRKTFLGAGQQSFGGVDFSHEGPAFLTWHRYHLLQLERDMQEMLQDPSFALPYWNFATGGNTCDICTDDLMGARSNFDVSLISQNSIFSQWRVLCENLEDYDTLGTICNSSEGGPIRRNPAGNVARPMVQRLPEPQDVALCLEVGLFDTPPFYSNSTDSFRNTVEGYSDPSGKYDPAVRSLHNLAHLFLNGTGGQTHLSPNDPIFVFLHTFTDAVFDEWLRRHNPDISIYPLENAPIGHNRQYNMVPFWPPVTNNEMFVTAPENLGYSYDVQWPSRALQVTEIITIAIVTALILVAIIFAGATCIVHARKNKDELHQPLLTDQYE
;
A
#
# COMPACT_ATOMS: atom_id res chain seq x y z
N SER A 1 -13.00 16.20 11.73
CA SER A 1 -12.31 14.90 11.76
C SER A 1 -11.73 14.69 13.14
N GLY A 2 -11.20 13.51 13.44
CA GLY A 2 -10.75 13.17 14.79
C GLY A 2 -11.92 12.72 15.69
N TYR A 3 -11.57 12.12 16.82
CA TYR A 3 -12.52 11.47 17.73
C TYR A 3 -13.51 12.44 18.39
N ASP A 4 -13.14 13.71 18.53
CA ASP A 4 -13.91 14.79 19.14
C ASP A 4 -14.33 15.87 18.13
N CYS A 5 -14.12 15.61 16.82
CA CYS A 5 -14.26 16.60 15.74
C CYS A 5 -13.32 17.81 15.83
N GLY A 6 -12.30 17.79 16.69
CA GLY A 6 -11.37 18.89 16.95
C GLY A 6 -10.30 19.10 15.87
N SER A 7 -10.19 18.19 14.90
CA SER A 7 -9.16 18.26 13.86
C SER A 7 -9.72 18.22 12.44
N CYS A 8 -8.85 18.50 11.47
CA CYS A 8 -9.22 18.54 10.06
C CYS A 8 -9.13 17.18 9.38
N ARG A 9 -9.85 17.05 8.25
CA ARG A 9 -9.70 15.89 7.35
C ARG A 9 -8.31 15.90 6.71
N PRO A 10 -7.78 14.74 6.29
CA PRO A 10 -6.55 14.67 5.51
C PRO A 10 -6.54 15.68 4.36
N GLY A 11 -5.43 16.41 4.18
CA GLY A 11 -5.29 17.47 3.20
C GLY A 11 -5.80 18.86 3.60
N TRP A 12 -6.31 19.02 4.82
CA TRP A 12 -6.80 20.30 5.34
C TRP A 12 -6.18 20.62 6.70
N ASN A 13 -5.96 21.90 6.97
CA ASN A 13 -5.44 22.43 8.23
C ASN A 13 -6.06 23.81 8.56
N GLY A 14 -5.63 24.39 9.68
CA GLY A 14 -6.12 25.64 10.23
C GLY A 14 -7.32 25.43 11.14
N ALA A 15 -7.58 26.39 12.03
CA ALA A 15 -8.65 26.29 13.03
C ALA A 15 -10.06 26.08 12.41
N ALA A 16 -10.26 26.49 11.16
CA ALA A 16 -11.51 26.31 10.42
C ALA A 16 -11.44 25.22 9.33
N CYS A 17 -10.33 24.46 9.25
CA CYS A 17 -10.10 23.42 8.24
C CYS A 17 -10.27 23.88 6.79
N ASN A 18 -9.79 25.08 6.48
CA ASN A 18 -9.94 25.72 5.19
C ASN A 18 -8.61 26.00 4.47
N GLN A 19 -7.49 25.58 5.07
CA GLN A 19 -6.16 25.70 4.47
C GLN A 19 -5.77 24.34 3.89
N GLN A 20 -5.60 24.26 2.58
CA GLN A 20 -5.15 23.01 1.95
C GLN A 20 -3.68 22.76 2.24
N ILE A 21 -3.36 21.52 2.57
CA ILE A 21 -1.99 21.02 2.69
C ILE A 21 -1.84 19.83 1.76
N ARG A 22 -0.70 19.77 1.08
CA ARG A 22 -0.34 18.64 0.25
C ARG A 22 1.08 18.20 0.55
N THR A 23 1.21 17.02 1.12
CA THR A 23 2.51 16.39 1.37
C THR A 23 2.96 15.58 0.15
N VAL A 24 4.25 15.38 0.02
CA VAL A 24 4.84 14.58 -1.05
C VAL A 24 5.66 13.45 -0.44
N ARG A 25 5.19 12.21 -0.62
CA ARG A 25 5.91 11.00 -0.24
C ARG A 25 6.95 10.70 -1.30
N ARG A 26 8.22 10.79 -0.92
CA ARG A 26 9.39 10.64 -1.82
C ARG A 26 10.07 9.30 -1.60
N ASN A 27 10.89 8.87 -2.55
CA ASN A 27 11.75 7.71 -2.36
C ASN A 27 12.73 7.98 -1.21
N LEU A 28 12.82 7.05 -0.26
CA LEU A 28 13.74 7.13 0.88
C LEU A 28 15.20 7.31 0.43
N LEU A 29 15.59 6.69 -0.69
CA LEU A 29 16.94 6.79 -1.24
C LEU A 29 17.22 8.13 -1.95
N ASP A 30 16.19 8.91 -2.31
CA ASP A 30 16.35 10.23 -2.93
C ASP A 30 16.38 11.38 -1.90
N LEU A 31 16.20 11.05 -0.61
CA LEU A 31 16.37 11.99 0.49
C LEU A 31 17.85 12.31 0.72
N SER A 32 18.14 13.56 1.09
CA SER A 32 19.45 14.00 1.55
C SER A 32 19.87 13.29 2.84
N ALA A 33 21.17 13.29 3.15
CA ALA A 33 21.68 12.65 4.36
C ALA A 33 21.06 13.24 5.66
N GLU A 34 20.76 14.55 5.66
CA GLU A 34 20.08 15.21 6.78
C GLU A 34 18.63 14.73 6.93
N GLU A 35 17.87 14.70 5.82
CA GLU A 35 16.49 14.19 5.81
C GLU A 35 16.42 12.73 6.27
N ARG A 36 17.36 11.88 5.84
CA ARG A 36 17.45 10.47 6.27
C ARG A 36 17.69 10.33 7.77
N ASN A 37 18.69 11.03 8.29
CA ASN A 37 19.01 11.02 9.72
C ASN A 37 17.86 11.56 10.56
N ASN A 38 17.20 12.62 10.09
CA ASN A 38 16.02 13.17 10.74
C ASN A 38 14.91 12.11 10.76
N PHE A 39 14.62 11.46 9.63
CA PHE A 39 13.55 10.45 9.55
C PHE A 39 13.76 9.27 10.50
N VAL A 40 14.99 8.73 10.57
CA VAL A 40 15.34 7.66 11.53
C VAL A 40 15.11 8.11 12.97
N SER A 41 15.48 9.35 13.29
CA SER A 41 15.26 9.93 14.62
C SER A 41 13.77 10.11 14.94
N VAL A 42 12.99 10.57 13.98
CA VAL A 42 11.53 10.74 14.10
C VAL A 42 10.83 9.39 14.32
N LEU A 43 11.17 8.34 13.57
CA LEU A 43 10.61 7.00 13.80
C LEU A 43 10.90 6.50 15.22
N HIS A 44 12.12 6.72 15.70
CA HIS A 44 12.47 6.36 17.08
C HIS A 44 11.72 7.20 18.12
N GLN A 45 11.51 8.49 17.85
CA GLN A 45 10.67 9.34 18.69
C GLN A 45 9.23 8.81 18.75
N ALA A 46 8.65 8.39 17.63
CA ALA A 46 7.32 7.77 17.60
C ALA A 46 7.26 6.45 18.38
N LYS A 47 8.35 5.66 18.37
CA LYS A 47 8.46 4.43 19.15
C LYS A 47 8.52 4.65 20.66
N THR A 48 9.00 5.80 21.11
CA THR A 48 9.20 6.11 22.53
C THR A 48 8.16 7.08 23.11
N THR A 49 7.46 7.82 22.26
CA THR A 49 6.41 8.78 22.65
C THR A 49 5.09 8.06 22.86
N ILE A 50 4.52 8.15 24.07
CA ILE A 50 3.18 7.64 24.38
C ILE A 50 2.15 8.36 23.51
N HIS A 51 1.24 7.59 22.89
CA HIS A 51 0.17 8.12 22.07
C HIS A 51 -0.76 8.99 22.93
N PRO A 52 -1.06 10.24 22.52
CA PRO A 52 -1.82 11.16 23.37
C PRO A 52 -3.30 10.77 23.53
N ASP A 53 -3.93 10.29 22.46
CA ASP A 53 -5.39 10.06 22.44
C ASP A 53 -5.82 8.59 22.45
N ILE A 54 -4.90 7.63 22.31
CA ILE A 54 -5.21 6.21 22.09
C ILE A 54 -4.56 5.34 23.15
N VAL A 55 -5.38 4.42 23.68
CA VAL A 55 -4.97 3.31 24.53
C VAL A 55 -5.41 2.00 23.90
N ILE A 56 -4.72 0.90 24.22
CA ILE A 56 -4.99 -0.42 23.65
C ILE A 56 -5.65 -1.34 24.67
N ALA A 57 -6.63 -2.13 24.23
CA ALA A 57 -7.27 -3.13 25.07
C ALA A 57 -6.36 -4.35 25.22
N THR A 58 -6.22 -4.86 26.45
CA THR A 58 -5.45 -6.08 26.74
C THR A 58 -6.34 -7.30 26.98
N ARG A 59 -7.65 -7.09 27.03
CA ARG A 59 -8.69 -8.10 27.22
C ARG A 59 -9.83 -7.92 26.23
N ARG A 60 -10.51 -9.02 25.91
CA ARG A 60 -11.70 -9.01 25.04
C ARG A 60 -12.88 -8.34 25.74
N HIS A 61 -13.94 -8.08 24.98
CA HIS A 61 -15.13 -7.36 25.46
C HIS A 61 -15.69 -7.93 26.76
N GLU A 62 -15.74 -9.27 26.89
CA GLU A 62 -16.31 -9.95 28.05
C GLU A 62 -15.55 -9.65 29.37
N GLU A 63 -14.26 -9.32 29.27
CA GLU A 63 -13.37 -9.10 30.40
C GLU A 63 -12.85 -7.65 30.45
N ILE A 64 -13.42 -6.75 29.65
CA ILE A 64 -12.88 -5.41 29.43
C ILE A 64 -12.94 -4.53 30.68
N LEU A 65 -13.83 -4.83 31.63
CA LEU A 65 -13.94 -4.15 32.93
C LEU A 65 -13.23 -4.90 34.06
N GLY A 66 -12.41 -5.90 33.73
CA GLY A 66 -11.61 -6.63 34.69
C GLY A 66 -12.42 -7.53 35.64
N PRO A 67 -11.74 -8.22 36.59
CA PRO A 67 -12.38 -9.18 37.49
C PRO A 67 -13.37 -8.55 38.48
N ASP A 68 -13.20 -7.27 38.81
CA ASP A 68 -14.09 -6.51 39.70
C ASP A 68 -15.32 -5.93 38.97
N GLY A 69 -15.34 -5.99 37.64
CA GLY A 69 -16.38 -5.42 36.80
C GLY A 69 -16.33 -3.88 36.72
N THR A 70 -15.26 -3.24 37.22
CA THR A 70 -15.15 -1.77 37.28
C THR A 70 -13.81 -1.22 36.80
N THR A 71 -12.79 -2.05 36.59
CA THR A 71 -11.45 -1.62 36.18
C THR A 71 -11.22 -1.85 34.68
N PRO A 72 -11.24 -0.80 33.83
CA PRO A 72 -11.00 -0.95 32.39
C PRO A 72 -9.63 -1.56 32.08
N GLN A 73 -9.59 -2.57 31.21
CA GLN A 73 -8.39 -3.30 30.84
C GLN A 73 -7.71 -2.70 29.60
N PHE A 74 -7.22 -1.47 29.77
CA PHE A 74 -6.51 -0.72 28.74
C PHE A 74 -5.13 -0.29 29.22
N GLU A 75 -4.17 -0.23 28.31
CA GLU A 75 -2.81 0.25 28.58
C GLU A 75 -2.44 1.39 27.63
N ASN A 76 -1.62 2.32 28.14
CA ASN A 76 -0.93 3.29 27.30
C ASN A 76 0.00 2.56 26.32
N VAL A 77 0.17 3.13 25.14
CA VAL A 77 1.02 2.58 24.09
C VAL A 77 1.76 3.73 23.40
N SER A 78 2.95 3.48 22.84
CA SER A 78 3.60 4.49 22.01
C SER A 78 2.93 4.66 20.66
N ILE A 79 3.15 5.79 19.98
CA ILE A 79 2.60 6.06 18.64
C ILE A 79 2.93 4.91 17.68
N TYR A 80 4.20 4.50 17.62
CA TYR A 80 4.60 3.40 16.74
C TYR A 80 4.06 2.04 17.21
N ASN A 81 3.96 1.80 18.52
CA ASN A 81 3.41 0.54 19.02
C ASN A 81 1.89 0.45 18.82
N TYR A 82 1.17 1.56 18.75
CA TYR A 82 -0.23 1.56 18.30
C TYR A 82 -0.34 1.12 16.84
N PHE A 83 0.54 1.63 15.97
CA PHE A 83 0.65 1.19 14.58
C PHE A 83 0.92 -0.32 14.47
N VAL A 84 1.77 -0.88 15.33
CA VAL A 84 1.97 -2.34 15.42
C VAL A 84 0.71 -3.06 15.90
N TRP A 85 0.13 -2.58 17.00
CA TRP A 85 -1.00 -3.23 17.66
C TRP A 85 -2.25 -3.27 16.78
N SER A 86 -2.55 -2.19 16.05
CA SER A 86 -3.73 -2.12 15.18
C SER A 86 -3.68 -3.16 14.07
N HIS A 87 -2.49 -3.40 13.50
CA HIS A 87 -2.25 -4.46 12.52
C HIS A 87 -2.40 -5.84 13.14
N TYR A 88 -1.72 -6.12 14.26
CA TYR A 88 -1.90 -7.37 15.02
C TYR A 88 -3.38 -7.66 15.31
N TYR A 89 -4.12 -6.65 15.76
CA TYR A 89 -5.53 -6.82 16.12
C TYR A 89 -6.41 -7.13 14.92
N SER A 90 -6.06 -6.64 13.72
CA SER A 90 -6.80 -6.94 12.49
C SER A 90 -6.55 -8.38 11.98
N VAL A 91 -5.42 -9.00 12.34
CA VAL A 91 -5.00 -10.33 11.83
C VAL A 91 -5.03 -11.43 12.89
N ARG A 92 -5.33 -11.10 14.15
CA ARG A 92 -5.36 -12.08 15.25
C ARG A 92 -6.48 -13.10 15.04
N LYS A 93 -6.26 -14.30 15.56
CA LYS A 93 -7.26 -15.37 15.52
C LYS A 93 -8.49 -15.05 16.37
N THR A 94 -9.62 -15.64 15.99
CA THR A 94 -10.82 -15.64 16.82
C THR A 94 -10.68 -16.67 17.94
N PHE A 95 -10.63 -16.19 19.19
CA PHE A 95 -10.61 -17.05 20.36
C PHE A 95 -11.97 -17.70 20.61
N LEU A 96 -12.01 -19.03 20.72
CA LEU A 96 -13.26 -19.79 20.88
C LEU A 96 -13.54 -20.24 22.32
N GLY A 97 -12.55 -20.09 23.22
CA GLY A 97 -12.66 -20.52 24.61
C GLY A 97 -11.42 -21.30 25.07
N ALA A 98 -11.18 -21.31 26.38
CA ALA A 98 -10.06 -22.03 26.96
C ALA A 98 -10.15 -23.52 26.64
N GLY A 99 -9.04 -24.11 26.20
CA GLY A 99 -8.98 -25.52 25.77
C GLY A 99 -9.53 -25.80 24.36
N GLN A 100 -10.01 -24.77 23.64
CA GLN A 100 -10.37 -24.89 22.23
C GLN A 100 -9.31 -24.22 21.35
N GLN A 101 -9.07 -24.78 20.16
CA GLN A 101 -8.17 -24.18 19.19
C GLN A 101 -8.79 -22.90 18.62
N SER A 102 -8.09 -21.78 18.74
CA SER A 102 -8.49 -20.51 18.13
C SER A 102 -8.60 -20.61 16.61
N PHE A 103 -9.62 -19.96 16.03
CA PHE A 103 -9.91 -20.01 14.61
C PHE A 103 -9.10 -18.96 13.83
N GLY A 104 -8.27 -19.42 12.89
CA GLY A 104 -7.39 -18.57 12.08
C GLY A 104 -7.83 -18.37 10.63
N GLY A 105 -9.01 -18.82 10.22
CA GLY A 105 -9.55 -18.60 8.87
C GLY A 105 -10.17 -17.20 8.70
N VAL A 106 -9.64 -16.19 9.39
CA VAL A 106 -10.11 -14.82 9.37
C VAL A 106 -8.93 -13.86 9.44
N ASP A 107 -8.97 -12.85 8.59
CA ASP A 107 -8.08 -11.69 8.55
C ASP A 107 -8.95 -10.51 8.11
N PHE A 108 -8.82 -9.35 8.75
CA PHE A 108 -9.63 -8.15 8.46
C PHE A 108 -8.90 -7.14 7.55
N SER A 109 -7.63 -7.40 7.23
CA SER A 109 -6.75 -6.46 6.52
C SER A 109 -5.89 -7.10 5.42
N HIS A 110 -5.97 -8.43 5.24
CA HIS A 110 -5.29 -9.17 4.16
C HIS A 110 -6.22 -10.20 3.53
N GLU A 111 -5.78 -10.77 2.41
CA GLU A 111 -6.46 -11.82 1.67
C GLU A 111 -7.86 -11.42 1.19
N GLY A 112 -8.09 -10.14 0.92
CA GLY A 112 -9.36 -9.66 0.40
C GLY A 112 -9.35 -8.17 0.03
N PRO A 113 -10.46 -7.64 -0.53
CA PRO A 113 -10.55 -6.29 -1.09
C PRO A 113 -10.04 -5.15 -0.18
N ALA A 114 -10.24 -5.26 1.14
CA ALA A 114 -9.81 -4.24 2.10
C ALA A 114 -8.30 -4.10 2.26
N PHE A 115 -7.48 -5.01 1.71
CA PHE A 115 -6.03 -4.97 1.87
C PHE A 115 -5.41 -3.59 1.61
N LEU A 116 -5.73 -3.01 0.46
CA LEU A 116 -5.14 -1.73 0.05
C LEU A 116 -5.70 -0.54 0.83
N THR A 117 -7.01 -0.51 1.05
CA THR A 117 -7.69 0.59 1.77
C THR A 117 -7.35 0.60 3.25
N TRP A 118 -7.23 -0.59 3.87
CA TRP A 118 -6.83 -0.75 5.26
C TRP A 118 -5.41 -0.24 5.50
N HIS A 119 -4.44 -0.70 4.69
CA HIS A 119 -3.04 -0.26 4.83
C HIS A 119 -2.85 1.21 4.44
N ARG A 120 -3.64 1.74 3.50
CA ARG A 120 -3.68 3.18 3.20
C ARG A 120 -4.06 4.00 4.43
N TYR A 121 -5.14 3.65 5.13
CA TYR A 121 -5.53 4.35 6.35
C TYR A 121 -4.52 4.14 7.48
N HIS A 122 -3.96 2.93 7.60
CA HIS A 122 -2.91 2.61 8.58
C HIS A 122 -1.71 3.55 8.49
N LEU A 123 -1.23 3.80 7.27
CA LEU A 123 -0.16 4.77 6.99
C LEU A 123 -0.60 6.21 7.25
N LEU A 124 -1.82 6.57 6.86
CA LEU A 124 -2.35 7.92 7.02
C LEU A 124 -2.50 8.30 8.51
N GLN A 125 -2.90 7.34 9.34
CA GLN A 125 -2.95 7.50 10.79
C GLN A 125 -1.54 7.71 11.37
N LEU A 126 -0.58 6.84 11.05
CA LEU A 126 0.80 6.98 11.52
C LEU A 126 1.44 8.31 11.09
N GLU A 127 1.30 8.69 9.81
CA GLU A 127 1.83 9.94 9.29
C GLU A 127 1.28 11.15 10.04
N ARG A 128 -0.02 11.13 10.33
CA ARG A 128 -0.69 12.17 11.08
C ARG A 128 -0.23 12.23 12.54
N ASP A 129 -0.16 11.09 13.23
CA ASP A 129 0.32 11.05 14.62
C ASP A 129 1.75 11.59 14.72
N MET A 130 2.59 11.30 13.71
CA MET A 130 3.94 11.84 13.62
C MET A 130 3.97 13.35 13.29
N GLN A 131 3.10 13.85 12.39
CA GLN A 131 2.94 15.28 12.14
C GLN A 131 2.57 16.04 13.41
N GLU A 132 1.63 15.51 14.20
CA GLU A 132 1.20 16.09 15.47
C GLU A 132 2.31 16.03 16.53
N MET A 133 3.00 14.89 16.65
CA MET A 133 4.18 14.72 17.53
C MET A 133 5.29 15.72 17.22
N LEU A 134 5.54 16.00 15.94
CA LEU A 134 6.58 16.93 15.49
C LEU A 134 6.12 18.39 15.45
N GLN A 135 4.82 18.65 15.53
CA GLN A 135 4.21 19.94 15.20
C GLN A 135 4.58 20.41 13.78
N ASP A 136 4.72 19.45 12.85
CA ASP A 136 5.09 19.69 11.47
C ASP A 136 4.03 19.08 10.53
N PRO A 137 3.07 19.87 10.02
CA PRO A 137 2.05 19.38 9.12
C PRO A 137 2.57 19.06 7.72
N SER A 138 3.84 19.34 7.42
CA SER A 138 4.47 19.03 6.13
C SER A 138 5.22 17.70 6.12
N PHE A 139 5.39 17.07 7.28
CA PHE A 139 6.02 15.76 7.40
C PHE A 139 5.29 14.72 6.54
N ALA A 140 6.05 13.92 5.81
CA ALA A 140 5.54 12.89 4.91
C ALA A 140 6.33 11.58 5.07
N LEU A 141 5.65 10.45 5.07
CA LEU A 141 6.29 9.14 5.05
C LEU A 141 6.91 8.89 3.67
N PRO A 142 8.24 8.66 3.55
CA PRO A 142 8.83 8.26 2.30
C PRO A 142 8.51 6.79 2.02
N TYR A 143 8.85 6.33 0.82
CA TYR A 143 8.65 4.96 0.37
C TYR A 143 9.95 4.24 0.02
N TRP A 144 9.89 2.91 0.00
CA TRP A 144 10.98 2.06 -0.48
C TRP A 144 10.55 1.36 -1.77
N ASN A 145 11.17 1.73 -2.88
CA ASN A 145 11.00 0.97 -4.12
C ASN A 145 11.71 -0.38 -3.99
N PHE A 146 10.98 -1.39 -3.52
CA PHE A 146 11.50 -2.76 -3.43
C PHE A 146 11.51 -3.48 -4.79
N ALA A 147 10.91 -2.94 -5.84
CA ALA A 147 10.82 -3.60 -7.15
C ALA A 147 12.09 -3.38 -7.98
N THR A 148 13.21 -3.93 -7.51
CA THR A 148 14.55 -3.73 -8.09
C THR A 148 15.18 -4.98 -8.71
N GLY A 149 14.59 -6.17 -8.50
CA GLY A 149 15.19 -7.47 -8.85
C GLY A 149 16.40 -7.84 -7.98
N GLY A 150 16.72 -7.00 -6.98
CA GLY A 150 17.89 -7.14 -6.15
C GLY A 150 17.84 -8.36 -5.22
N ASN A 151 19.01 -8.89 -4.88
CA ASN A 151 19.20 -9.91 -3.85
C ASN A 151 19.69 -9.33 -2.51
N THR A 152 19.67 -8.00 -2.37
CA THR A 152 20.06 -7.27 -1.16
C THR A 152 18.97 -6.27 -0.80
N CYS A 153 18.92 -5.89 0.49
CA CYS A 153 18.08 -4.79 0.97
C CYS A 153 18.92 -3.51 0.89
N ASP A 154 18.63 -2.65 -0.08
CA ASP A 154 19.37 -1.41 -0.37
C ASP A 154 19.13 -0.28 0.64
N ILE A 155 18.08 -0.38 1.45
CA ILE A 155 17.80 0.52 2.59
C ILE A 155 18.29 -0.03 3.95
N CYS A 156 18.86 -1.25 3.98
CA CYS A 156 19.38 -1.88 5.19
C CYS A 156 20.83 -1.45 5.43
N THR A 157 21.02 -0.17 5.73
CA THR A 157 22.28 0.47 6.09
C THR A 157 22.13 1.23 7.40
N ASP A 158 23.23 1.48 8.13
CA ASP A 158 23.17 2.09 9.47
C ASP A 158 22.72 3.56 9.47
N ASP A 159 22.80 4.26 8.34
CA ASP A 159 22.22 5.60 8.14
C ASP A 159 20.71 5.58 7.85
N LEU A 160 20.14 4.39 7.60
CA LEU A 160 18.73 4.15 7.32
C LEU A 160 18.20 3.07 8.25
N MET A 161 17.73 1.94 7.72
CA MET A 161 16.94 0.96 8.49
C MET A 161 17.78 -0.03 9.30
N GLY A 162 19.09 0.16 9.31
CA GLY A 162 20.06 -0.65 10.01
C GLY A 162 20.61 -1.78 9.15
N ALA A 163 21.94 -1.88 9.14
CA ALA A 163 22.64 -2.96 8.48
C ALA A 163 22.48 -4.29 9.23
N ARG A 164 22.94 -5.38 8.63
CA ARG A 164 23.04 -6.68 9.28
C ARG A 164 24.11 -6.63 10.37
N SER A 165 23.83 -7.22 11.54
CA SER A 165 24.83 -7.36 12.61
C SER A 165 25.94 -8.33 12.20
N ASN A 166 27.18 -7.97 12.54
CA ASN A 166 28.35 -8.84 12.39
C ASN A 166 28.39 -9.99 13.42
N PHE A 167 27.59 -9.91 14.49
CA PHE A 167 27.60 -10.86 15.60
C PHE A 167 26.47 -11.90 15.51
N ASP A 168 25.36 -11.55 14.88
CA ASP A 168 24.22 -12.44 14.61
C ASP A 168 23.57 -12.00 13.30
N VAL A 169 23.59 -12.89 12.31
CA VAL A 169 23.09 -12.62 10.96
C VAL A 169 21.57 -12.35 10.89
N SER A 170 20.85 -12.65 11.97
CA SER A 170 19.42 -12.40 12.13
C SER A 170 19.11 -11.11 12.90
N LEU A 171 20.12 -10.36 13.36
CA LEU A 171 19.94 -9.11 14.09
C LEU A 171 20.39 -7.90 13.27
N ILE A 172 19.88 -6.75 13.67
CA ILE A 172 20.29 -5.44 13.16
C ILE A 172 21.61 -5.02 13.83
N SER A 173 22.49 -4.36 13.08
CA SER A 173 23.74 -3.74 13.54
C SER A 173 23.49 -2.85 14.75
N GLN A 174 24.36 -2.96 15.76
CA GLN A 174 24.27 -2.18 17.01
C GLN A 174 24.50 -0.67 16.80
N ASN A 175 24.99 -0.26 15.64
CA ASN A 175 25.14 1.15 15.28
C ASN A 175 23.81 1.79 14.84
N SER A 176 22.79 0.98 14.52
CA SER A 176 21.46 1.48 14.20
C SER A 176 20.59 1.52 15.44
N ILE A 177 19.81 2.60 15.61
CA ILE A 177 18.85 2.71 16.72
C ILE A 177 17.82 1.57 16.73
N PHE A 178 17.52 0.99 15.57
CA PHE A 178 16.56 -0.10 15.44
C PHE A 178 17.03 -1.42 16.06
N SER A 179 18.33 -1.60 16.35
CA SER A 179 18.79 -2.76 17.13
C SER A 179 18.32 -2.73 18.59
N GLN A 180 17.96 -1.55 19.09
CA GLN A 180 17.47 -1.34 20.46
C GLN A 180 15.97 -1.57 20.58
N TRP A 181 15.23 -1.55 19.46
CA TRP A 181 13.79 -1.75 19.47
C TRP A 181 13.44 -3.17 19.93
N ARG A 182 12.42 -3.24 20.78
CA ARG A 182 11.78 -4.49 21.20
C ARG A 182 10.42 -4.62 20.55
N VAL A 183 10.03 -5.86 20.24
CA VAL A 183 8.82 -6.15 19.49
C VAL A 183 7.60 -6.24 20.40
N LEU A 184 6.44 -5.82 19.90
CA LEU A 184 5.14 -6.02 20.52
C LEU A 184 4.46 -7.25 19.89
N CYS A 185 3.55 -7.87 20.65
CA CYS A 185 2.63 -8.91 20.17
C CYS A 185 3.27 -10.25 19.78
N GLU A 186 4.41 -10.62 20.36
CA GLU A 186 5.08 -11.90 20.07
C GLU A 186 4.49 -13.13 20.78
N ASN A 187 3.72 -12.94 21.87
CA ASN A 187 3.22 -14.04 22.71
C ASN A 187 1.90 -14.63 22.19
N LEU A 188 1.87 -15.10 20.94
CA LEU A 188 0.66 -15.68 20.33
C LEU A 188 0.06 -16.84 21.13
N GLU A 189 0.90 -17.66 21.77
CA GLU A 189 0.43 -18.78 22.58
C GLU A 189 -0.47 -18.30 23.73
N ASP A 190 -0.07 -17.25 24.45
CA ASP A 190 -0.87 -16.67 25.52
C ASP A 190 -2.18 -16.09 24.99
N TYR A 191 -2.14 -15.38 23.86
CA TYR A 191 -3.33 -14.73 23.29
C TYR A 191 -4.34 -15.77 22.79
N ASP A 192 -3.87 -16.81 22.10
CA ASP A 192 -4.69 -17.82 21.46
C ASP A 192 -5.22 -18.89 22.43
N THR A 193 -4.59 -19.06 23.61
CA THR A 193 -4.98 -20.07 24.61
C THR A 193 -5.69 -19.48 25.82
N LEU A 194 -5.29 -18.28 26.27
CA LEU A 194 -5.89 -17.60 27.42
C LEU A 194 -6.97 -16.60 26.99
N GLY A 195 -7.09 -16.30 25.69
CA GLY A 195 -8.06 -15.33 25.18
C GLY A 195 -7.70 -13.89 25.54
N THR A 196 -6.44 -13.62 25.88
CA THR A 196 -5.92 -12.27 26.08
C THR A 196 -5.64 -11.57 24.75
N ILE A 197 -5.35 -10.28 24.79
CA ILE A 197 -4.94 -9.49 23.63
C ILE A 197 -3.54 -8.96 23.91
N CYS A 198 -2.73 -8.81 22.86
CA CYS A 198 -1.44 -8.12 22.92
C CYS A 198 -1.52 -6.84 23.76
N ASN A 199 -0.61 -6.72 24.73
CA ASN A 199 -0.49 -5.58 25.64
C ASN A 199 0.69 -4.69 25.24
N SER A 200 1.03 -3.71 26.07
CA SER A 200 2.13 -2.75 25.81
C SER A 200 3.53 -3.28 26.19
N SER A 201 3.62 -4.49 26.77
CA SER A 201 4.89 -5.09 27.18
C SER A 201 5.69 -5.53 25.95
N GLU A 202 6.88 -4.95 25.76
CA GLU A 202 7.76 -5.33 24.66
C GLU A 202 8.61 -6.57 24.98
N GLY A 203 8.85 -7.37 23.96
CA GLY A 203 9.51 -8.67 24.02
C GLY A 203 10.92 -8.67 23.44
N GLY A 204 11.21 -9.61 22.53
CA GLY A 204 12.51 -9.77 21.88
C GLY A 204 12.93 -8.64 20.94
N PRO A 205 14.18 -8.67 20.41
CA PRO A 205 14.62 -7.77 19.35
C PRO A 205 13.92 -8.03 18.02
N ILE A 206 13.95 -7.05 17.12
CA ILE A 206 13.65 -7.25 15.71
C ILE A 206 14.63 -8.29 15.13
N ARG A 207 14.08 -9.28 14.42
CA ARG A 207 14.81 -10.26 13.63
C ARG A 207 14.71 -9.89 12.16
N ARG A 208 15.83 -9.80 11.45
CA ARG A 208 15.87 -9.48 10.02
C ARG A 208 17.07 -10.14 9.36
N ASN A 209 16.84 -10.89 8.28
CA ASN A 209 17.87 -11.57 7.52
C ASN A 209 17.54 -11.55 6.02
N PRO A 210 17.65 -10.37 5.36
CA PRO A 210 17.26 -10.22 3.96
C PRO A 210 17.93 -11.27 3.06
N ALA A 211 17.16 -11.85 2.13
CA ALA A 211 17.57 -12.96 1.26
C ALA A 211 17.98 -14.27 1.98
N GLY A 212 17.81 -14.36 3.30
CA GLY A 212 18.37 -15.44 4.12
C GLY A 212 17.58 -16.76 4.13
N ASN A 213 16.42 -16.83 3.46
CA ASN A 213 15.58 -18.02 3.48
C ASN A 213 16.05 -19.07 2.46
N VAL A 214 17.09 -19.82 2.82
CA VAL A 214 17.68 -20.88 1.97
C VAL A 214 16.72 -22.05 1.72
N ALA A 215 15.72 -22.25 2.58
CA ALA A 215 14.72 -23.30 2.42
C ALA A 215 13.68 -22.95 1.34
N ARG A 216 13.56 -21.66 0.98
CA ARG A 216 12.62 -21.17 -0.02
C ARG A 216 13.31 -20.18 -0.98
N PRO A 217 14.08 -20.67 -1.97
CA PRO A 217 14.87 -19.81 -2.87
C PRO A 217 14.09 -18.73 -3.62
N MET A 218 12.80 -18.98 -3.91
CA MET A 218 11.92 -18.02 -4.58
C MET A 218 11.71 -16.71 -3.79
N VAL A 219 11.96 -16.68 -2.48
CA VAL A 219 11.86 -15.46 -1.66
C VAL A 219 13.21 -14.81 -1.35
N GLN A 220 14.29 -15.24 -2.02
CA GLN A 220 15.63 -14.68 -1.81
C GLN A 220 15.96 -13.51 -2.75
N ARG A 221 15.03 -13.10 -3.61
CA ARG A 221 15.13 -11.92 -4.45
C ARG A 221 13.85 -11.10 -4.34
N LEU A 222 14.03 -9.80 -4.48
CA LEU A 222 12.93 -8.86 -4.53
C LEU A 222 12.20 -8.92 -5.90
N PRO A 223 10.97 -8.39 -5.99
CA PRO A 223 10.26 -8.24 -7.26
C PRO A 223 11.07 -7.46 -8.30
N GLU A 224 10.85 -7.75 -9.57
CA GLU A 224 11.46 -7.02 -10.69
C GLU A 224 10.65 -5.74 -10.99
N PRO A 225 11.26 -4.69 -11.58
CA PRO A 225 10.52 -3.50 -12.00
C PRO A 225 9.35 -3.82 -12.95
N GLN A 226 9.51 -4.83 -13.81
CA GLN A 226 8.47 -5.27 -14.74
C GLN A 226 7.25 -5.87 -14.03
N ASP A 227 7.41 -6.41 -12.81
CA ASP A 227 6.30 -6.97 -12.04
C ASP A 227 5.30 -5.86 -11.69
N VAL A 228 5.79 -4.66 -11.33
CA VAL A 228 4.95 -3.48 -11.08
C VAL A 228 4.25 -3.03 -12.36
N ALA A 229 4.97 -2.98 -13.48
CA ALA A 229 4.39 -2.58 -14.77
C ALA A 229 3.24 -3.52 -15.19
N LEU A 230 3.43 -4.84 -15.07
CA LEU A 230 2.42 -5.84 -15.40
C LEU A 230 1.22 -5.80 -14.45
N CYS A 231 1.46 -5.67 -13.14
CA CYS A 231 0.39 -5.57 -12.15
C CYS A 231 -0.51 -4.36 -12.41
N LEU A 232 0.06 -3.22 -12.80
CA LEU A 232 -0.68 -2.01 -13.17
C LEU A 232 -1.49 -2.14 -14.46
N GLU A 233 -1.42 -3.25 -15.21
CA GLU A 233 -2.26 -3.55 -16.37
C GLU A 233 -3.50 -4.38 -16.01
N VAL A 234 -3.55 -4.94 -14.79
CA VAL A 234 -4.72 -5.70 -14.32
C VAL A 234 -5.87 -4.72 -14.05
N GLY A 235 -6.82 -4.63 -14.98
CA GLY A 235 -7.84 -3.58 -14.97
C GLY A 235 -8.99 -3.77 -13.98
N LEU A 236 -9.18 -4.97 -13.43
CA LEU A 236 -10.19 -5.22 -12.40
C LEU A 236 -9.55 -5.10 -11.02
N PHE A 237 -10.12 -4.29 -10.13
CA PHE A 237 -9.60 -4.13 -8.76
C PHE A 237 -9.57 -5.46 -8.02
N ASP A 238 -10.68 -6.19 -8.03
CA ASP A 238 -10.78 -7.51 -7.44
C ASP A 238 -11.79 -8.37 -8.19
N THR A 239 -11.74 -9.68 -7.96
CA THR A 239 -12.60 -10.67 -8.62
C THR A 239 -13.07 -11.70 -7.60
N PRO A 240 -14.27 -12.29 -7.77
CA PRO A 240 -14.70 -13.42 -6.94
C PRO A 240 -13.64 -14.54 -6.90
N PRO A 241 -13.42 -15.18 -5.74
CA PRO A 241 -14.21 -15.10 -4.52
C PRO A 241 -13.80 -13.97 -3.56
N PHE A 242 -13.08 -12.95 -4.06
CA PHE A 242 -12.57 -11.81 -3.28
C PHE A 242 -11.61 -12.25 -2.17
N TYR A 243 -10.75 -13.22 -2.49
CA TYR A 243 -9.86 -13.86 -1.51
C TYR A 243 -8.42 -13.97 -2.04
N SER A 244 -7.52 -14.61 -1.29
CA SER A 244 -6.13 -14.84 -1.68
C SER A 244 -5.95 -15.74 -2.91
N ASN A 245 -7.02 -16.39 -3.39
CA ASN A 245 -7.02 -17.21 -4.61
C ASN A 245 -7.76 -16.57 -5.80
N SER A 246 -8.07 -15.27 -5.73
CA SER A 246 -8.66 -14.52 -6.84
C SER A 246 -7.69 -14.40 -8.02
N THR A 247 -8.17 -14.67 -9.24
CA THR A 247 -7.41 -14.49 -10.49
C THR A 247 -7.90 -13.25 -11.24
N ASP A 248 -7.05 -12.62 -12.04
CA ASP A 248 -7.35 -11.38 -12.76
C ASP A 248 -7.80 -10.24 -11.82
N SER A 249 -7.26 -10.23 -10.60
CA SER A 249 -7.54 -9.27 -9.52
C SER A 249 -6.29 -8.43 -9.25
N PHE A 250 -6.37 -7.12 -9.48
CA PHE A 250 -5.27 -6.20 -9.18
C PHE A 250 -4.88 -6.27 -7.71
N ARG A 251 -5.86 -6.24 -6.80
CA ARG A 251 -5.65 -6.35 -5.35
C ARG A 251 -4.87 -7.61 -5.02
N ASN A 252 -5.29 -8.77 -5.51
CA ASN A 252 -4.60 -10.04 -5.22
C ASN A 252 -3.21 -10.14 -5.87
N THR A 253 -3.03 -9.45 -6.99
CA THR A 253 -1.75 -9.35 -7.70
C THR A 253 -0.75 -8.50 -6.92
N VAL A 254 -1.12 -7.27 -6.55
CA VAL A 254 -0.23 -6.36 -5.83
C VAL A 254 0.05 -6.84 -4.41
N GLU A 255 -0.95 -7.43 -3.75
CA GLU A 255 -0.78 -8.11 -2.46
C GLU A 255 0.22 -9.26 -2.56
N GLY A 256 0.23 -9.96 -3.69
CA GLY A 256 1.29 -10.89 -4.06
C GLY A 256 0.94 -12.36 -3.90
N TYR A 257 -0.34 -12.72 -4.02
CA TYR A 257 -0.79 -14.12 -4.10
C TYR A 257 -0.94 -14.62 -5.55
N SER A 258 -1.11 -13.70 -6.49
CA SER A 258 -1.04 -14.00 -7.93
C SER A 258 0.34 -13.64 -8.49
N ASP A 259 0.68 -14.21 -9.65
CA ASP A 259 1.81 -13.69 -10.43
C ASP A 259 1.50 -12.28 -10.97
N PRO A 260 2.52 -11.50 -11.38
CA PRO A 260 2.33 -10.11 -11.80
C PRO A 260 1.37 -9.89 -12.98
N SER A 261 1.01 -10.93 -13.72
CA SER A 261 0.04 -10.85 -14.83
C SER A 261 -1.43 -10.94 -14.38
N GLY A 262 -1.67 -11.23 -13.10
CA GLY A 262 -3.01 -11.43 -12.53
C GLY A 262 -3.38 -12.88 -12.28
N LYS A 263 -2.59 -13.83 -12.80
CA LYS A 263 -2.92 -15.26 -12.72
C LYS A 263 -2.56 -15.82 -11.34
N TYR A 264 -3.55 -16.43 -10.69
CA TYR A 264 -3.34 -17.08 -9.40
C TYR A 264 -2.53 -18.39 -9.54
N ASP A 265 -1.55 -18.57 -8.65
CA ASP A 265 -0.84 -19.83 -8.44
C ASP A 265 -0.50 -19.95 -6.94
N PRO A 266 -0.92 -21.04 -6.24
CA PRO A 266 -0.67 -21.21 -4.81
C PRO A 266 0.81 -21.21 -4.42
N ALA A 267 1.73 -21.54 -5.35
CA ALA A 267 3.17 -21.54 -5.10
C ALA A 267 3.81 -20.16 -5.21
N VAL A 268 3.17 -19.23 -5.94
CA VAL A 268 3.72 -17.90 -6.22
C VAL A 268 3.59 -16.99 -5.01
N ARG A 269 4.64 -16.23 -4.73
CA ARG A 269 4.59 -15.02 -3.92
C ARG A 269 5.31 -13.93 -4.70
N SER A 270 4.63 -12.82 -4.95
CA SER A 270 5.14 -11.70 -5.75
C SER A 270 5.00 -10.39 -4.96
N LEU A 271 5.49 -9.28 -5.54
CA LEU A 271 5.24 -7.91 -5.06
C LEU A 271 5.29 -7.74 -3.53
N HIS A 272 4.19 -7.32 -2.90
CA HIS A 272 4.12 -7.06 -1.46
C HIS A 272 4.50 -8.27 -0.60
N ASN A 273 3.87 -9.44 -0.83
CA ASN A 273 4.16 -10.66 -0.08
C ASN A 273 5.63 -11.10 -0.25
N LEU A 274 6.17 -10.95 -1.45
CA LEU A 274 7.58 -11.27 -1.72
C LEU A 274 8.51 -10.34 -0.95
N ALA A 275 8.23 -9.03 -0.92
CA ALA A 275 9.01 -8.07 -0.16
C ALA A 275 9.02 -8.36 1.35
N HIS A 276 7.87 -8.76 1.93
CA HIS A 276 7.80 -9.23 3.32
C HIS A 276 8.64 -10.50 3.57
N LEU A 277 8.44 -11.52 2.74
CA LEU A 277 9.12 -12.82 2.90
C LEU A 277 10.63 -12.72 2.67
N PHE A 278 11.05 -11.79 1.81
CA PHE A 278 12.47 -11.49 1.55
C PHE A 278 13.23 -11.09 2.81
N LEU A 279 12.58 -10.39 3.74
CA LEU A 279 13.19 -9.96 5.01
C LEU A 279 13.53 -11.13 5.94
N ASN A 280 12.86 -12.28 5.78
CA ASN A 280 13.11 -13.53 6.51
C ASN A 280 13.33 -13.31 8.03
N GLY A 281 12.31 -12.77 8.69
CA GLY A 281 12.38 -12.38 10.10
C GLY A 281 11.05 -11.83 10.61
N THR A 282 11.10 -10.88 11.54
CA THR A 282 9.95 -10.17 12.11
C THR A 282 9.07 -9.56 11.02
N GLY A 283 9.68 -8.85 10.05
CA GLY A 283 8.97 -8.25 8.90
C GLY A 283 8.25 -9.24 7.98
N GLY A 284 8.53 -10.55 8.08
CA GLY A 284 7.92 -11.60 7.25
C GLY A 284 6.81 -12.38 7.95
N GLN A 285 6.41 -11.99 9.16
CA GLN A 285 5.36 -12.65 9.95
C GLN A 285 4.18 -11.70 10.13
N THR A 286 2.99 -12.05 9.63
CA THR A 286 1.83 -11.14 9.58
C THR A 286 1.54 -10.48 10.93
N HIS A 287 1.45 -11.24 12.03
CA HIS A 287 1.17 -10.69 13.36
C HIS A 287 2.26 -9.78 13.96
N LEU A 288 3.45 -9.72 13.36
CA LEU A 288 4.60 -8.98 13.88
C LEU A 288 5.19 -7.98 12.89
N SER A 289 4.84 -8.05 11.61
CA SER A 289 5.59 -7.39 10.54
C SER A 289 5.79 -5.88 10.74
N PRO A 290 4.84 -5.10 11.30
CA PRO A 290 5.06 -3.68 11.52
C PRO A 290 6.08 -3.35 12.62
N ASN A 291 6.48 -4.31 13.47
CA ASN A 291 7.56 -4.10 14.43
C ASN A 291 8.89 -3.80 13.73
N ASP A 292 9.06 -4.30 12.50
CA ASP A 292 10.16 -3.92 11.64
C ASP A 292 9.79 -2.62 10.89
N PRO A 293 10.52 -1.50 11.09
CA PRO A 293 10.19 -0.22 10.45
C PRO A 293 10.25 -0.25 8.92
N ILE A 294 10.86 -1.27 8.31
CA ILE A 294 10.78 -1.47 6.86
C ILE A 294 9.32 -1.57 6.38
N PHE A 295 8.41 -2.05 7.23
CA PHE A 295 6.96 -2.13 6.94
C PHE A 295 6.38 -0.81 6.44
N VAL A 296 6.74 0.33 7.07
CA VAL A 296 6.23 1.65 6.69
C VAL A 296 6.57 1.98 5.23
N PHE A 297 7.82 1.73 4.83
CA PHE A 297 8.30 2.07 3.49
C PHE A 297 7.84 1.07 2.42
N LEU A 298 7.68 -0.20 2.81
CA LEU A 298 7.10 -1.25 1.97
C LEU A 298 5.64 -0.91 1.64
N HIS A 299 4.84 -0.55 2.65
CA HIS A 299 3.43 -0.25 2.46
C HIS A 299 3.17 1.10 1.81
N THR A 300 4.01 2.12 2.01
CA THR A 300 3.90 3.38 1.23
C THR A 300 4.19 3.15 -0.25
N PHE A 301 5.14 2.28 -0.61
CA PHE A 301 5.34 1.93 -2.03
C PHE A 301 4.17 1.10 -2.58
N THR A 302 3.59 0.22 -1.77
CA THR A 302 2.38 -0.54 -2.13
C THR A 302 1.19 0.40 -2.35
N ASP A 303 1.03 1.41 -1.49
CA ASP A 303 0.01 2.46 -1.63
C ASP A 303 0.26 3.36 -2.84
N ALA A 304 1.53 3.62 -3.21
CA ALA A 304 1.85 4.32 -4.45
C ALA A 304 1.37 3.54 -5.68
N VAL A 305 1.57 2.22 -5.72
CA VAL A 305 1.06 1.35 -6.80
C VAL A 305 -0.47 1.38 -6.85
N PHE A 306 -1.13 1.36 -5.69
CA PHE A 306 -2.58 1.49 -5.60
C PHE A 306 -3.09 2.85 -6.10
N ASP A 307 -2.45 3.95 -5.70
CA ASP A 307 -2.83 5.30 -6.12
C ASP A 307 -2.67 5.48 -7.64
N GLU A 308 -1.58 4.95 -8.21
CA GLU A 308 -1.39 4.94 -9.66
C GLU A 308 -2.45 4.09 -10.37
N TRP A 309 -2.82 2.94 -9.81
CA TRP A 309 -3.87 2.11 -10.38
C TRP A 309 -5.23 2.83 -10.41
N LEU A 310 -5.60 3.51 -9.32
CA LEU A 310 -6.81 4.34 -9.24
C LEU A 310 -6.78 5.44 -10.32
N ARG A 311 -5.65 6.12 -10.48
CA ARG A 311 -5.47 7.19 -11.47
C ARG A 311 -5.55 6.68 -12.92
N ARG A 312 -4.98 5.50 -13.21
CA ARG A 312 -4.98 4.90 -14.56
C ARG A 312 -6.35 4.42 -14.99
N HIS A 313 -7.08 3.76 -14.10
CA HIS A 313 -8.30 3.06 -14.45
C HIS A 313 -9.55 3.89 -14.18
N ASN A 314 -9.46 4.91 -13.32
CA ASN A 314 -10.60 5.72 -12.87
C ASN A 314 -11.85 4.85 -12.61
N PRO A 315 -11.72 3.81 -11.76
CA PRO A 315 -12.73 2.79 -11.60
C PRO A 315 -14.01 3.36 -10.99
N ASP A 316 -15.17 2.86 -11.43
CA ASP A 316 -16.41 3.11 -10.72
C ASP A 316 -16.42 2.33 -9.41
N ILE A 317 -16.80 2.97 -8.31
CA ILE A 317 -16.77 2.38 -6.96
C ILE A 317 -17.58 1.07 -6.84
N SER A 318 -18.53 0.79 -7.75
CA SER A 318 -19.29 -0.47 -7.81
C SER A 318 -18.45 -1.73 -8.02
N ILE A 319 -17.22 -1.60 -8.53
CA ILE A 319 -16.29 -2.73 -8.69
C ILE A 319 -15.79 -3.29 -7.35
N TYR A 320 -15.89 -2.53 -6.27
CA TYR A 320 -15.58 -3.01 -4.93
C TYR A 320 -16.83 -3.71 -4.34
N PRO A 321 -16.75 -4.99 -3.92
CA PRO A 321 -17.92 -5.76 -3.46
C PRO A 321 -18.58 -5.17 -2.21
N LEU A 322 -19.91 -5.03 -2.27
CA LEU A 322 -20.75 -4.61 -1.14
C LEU A 322 -20.96 -5.72 -0.10
N GLU A 323 -20.96 -6.97 -0.54
CA GLU A 323 -21.29 -8.16 0.24
C GLU A 323 -20.51 -9.38 -0.29
N ASN A 324 -20.54 -10.48 0.48
CA ASN A 324 -19.90 -11.76 0.16
C ASN A 324 -18.37 -11.73 0.01
N ALA A 325 -17.71 -10.62 0.34
CA ALA A 325 -16.28 -10.64 0.61
C ALA A 325 -16.01 -11.31 1.98
N PRO A 326 -14.76 -11.74 2.26
CA PRO A 326 -14.37 -12.15 3.61
C PRO A 326 -14.80 -11.12 4.66
N ILE A 327 -15.11 -11.57 5.88
CA ILE A 327 -15.52 -10.66 6.96
C ILE A 327 -14.46 -9.57 7.17
N GLY A 328 -14.88 -8.30 7.25
CA GLY A 328 -13.97 -7.16 7.29
C GLY A 328 -13.72 -6.50 5.91
N HIS A 329 -13.93 -7.23 4.82
CA HIS A 329 -13.53 -6.78 3.48
C HIS A 329 -14.63 -6.16 2.65
N ASN A 330 -15.90 -6.18 3.08
CA ASN A 330 -16.99 -5.51 2.38
C ASN A 330 -16.73 -3.99 2.27
N ARG A 331 -17.18 -3.36 1.19
CA ARG A 331 -16.93 -1.93 0.89
C ARG A 331 -17.30 -0.97 2.01
N GLN A 332 -18.40 -1.26 2.71
CA GLN A 332 -18.96 -0.42 3.77
C GLN A 332 -18.54 -0.87 5.17
N TYR A 333 -17.66 -1.87 5.27
CA TYR A 333 -17.13 -2.31 6.55
C TYR A 333 -16.22 -1.22 7.12
N ASN A 334 -16.38 -0.91 8.41
CA ASN A 334 -15.46 -0.04 9.13
C ASN A 334 -14.15 -0.78 9.36
N MET A 335 -13.05 -0.32 8.77
CA MET A 335 -11.75 -0.98 8.81
C MET A 335 -11.29 -1.17 10.27
N VAL A 336 -11.14 -2.44 10.68
CA VAL A 336 -10.89 -2.81 12.08
C VAL A 336 -9.40 -2.64 12.41
N PRO A 337 -8.99 -2.02 13.53
CA PRO A 337 -9.79 -1.43 14.60
C PRO A 337 -9.76 0.10 14.63
N PHE A 338 -9.72 0.76 13.47
CA PHE A 338 -9.53 2.20 13.42
C PHE A 338 -10.67 2.98 14.07
N TRP A 339 -10.33 4.08 14.72
CA TRP A 339 -11.26 4.98 15.38
C TRP A 339 -10.95 6.44 15.04
N PRO A 340 -11.95 7.28 14.72
CA PRO A 340 -13.37 6.97 14.51
C PRO A 340 -13.62 5.93 13.41
N PRO A 341 -14.84 5.37 13.32
CA PRO A 341 -15.16 4.41 12.27
C PRO A 341 -14.93 5.02 10.88
N VAL A 342 -14.13 4.33 10.07
CA VAL A 342 -13.77 4.71 8.71
C VAL A 342 -13.93 3.52 7.80
N THR A 343 -14.59 3.70 6.66
CA THR A 343 -14.92 2.61 5.74
C THR A 343 -13.87 2.42 4.65
N ASN A 344 -13.81 1.21 4.06
CA ASN A 344 -12.98 0.97 2.87
C ASN A 344 -13.29 1.97 1.75
N ASN A 345 -14.57 2.32 1.58
CA ASN A 345 -15.05 3.28 0.59
C ASN A 345 -14.36 4.66 0.68
N GLU A 346 -14.06 5.13 1.89
CA GLU A 346 -13.45 6.45 2.09
C GLU A 346 -11.99 6.51 1.62
N MET A 347 -11.31 5.37 1.60
CA MET A 347 -9.91 5.27 1.16
C MET A 347 -9.78 4.89 -0.32
N PHE A 348 -10.87 4.51 -0.97
CA PHE A 348 -10.92 4.15 -2.39
C PHE A 348 -11.07 5.39 -3.29
N VAL A 349 -10.14 6.32 -3.16
CA VAL A 349 -10.11 7.62 -3.84
C VAL A 349 -8.67 7.97 -4.22
N THR A 350 -8.45 8.79 -5.25
CA THR A 350 -7.09 9.26 -5.57
C THR A 350 -6.57 10.13 -4.43
N ALA A 351 -5.39 9.82 -3.91
CA ALA A 351 -4.80 10.50 -2.75
C ALA A 351 -4.56 12.00 -2.96
N PRO A 352 -4.06 12.47 -4.13
CA PRO A 352 -3.73 13.88 -4.31
C PRO A 352 -4.90 14.85 -4.16
N GLU A 353 -6.08 14.46 -4.67
CA GLU A 353 -7.27 15.31 -4.65
C GLU A 353 -8.11 15.13 -3.37
N ASN A 354 -8.04 13.96 -2.73
CA ASN A 354 -9.00 13.58 -1.68
C ASN A 354 -8.37 13.39 -0.29
N LEU A 355 -7.08 13.04 -0.22
CA LEU A 355 -6.40 12.68 1.02
C LEU A 355 -5.21 13.60 1.36
N GLY A 356 -4.83 14.52 0.47
CA GLY A 356 -3.84 15.54 0.76
C GLY A 356 -2.39 15.08 0.69
N TYR A 357 -2.11 13.97 0.01
CA TYR A 357 -0.74 13.52 -0.23
C TYR A 357 -0.59 13.03 -1.66
N SER A 358 0.65 13.03 -2.17
CA SER A 358 0.98 12.45 -3.48
C SER A 358 2.35 11.79 -3.45
N TYR A 359 2.64 10.96 -4.44
CA TYR A 359 3.94 10.31 -4.59
C TYR A 359 4.79 11.00 -5.65
N ASP A 360 6.05 11.26 -5.31
CA ASP A 360 7.09 11.58 -6.30
C ASP A 360 7.75 10.27 -6.75
N VAL A 361 7.08 9.58 -7.69
CA VAL A 361 7.47 8.26 -8.19
C VAL A 361 7.34 8.21 -9.71
N GLN A 362 8.27 7.53 -10.36
CA GLN A 362 8.24 7.25 -11.79
C GLN A 362 7.97 5.78 -12.01
N TRP A 363 6.98 5.48 -12.85
CA TRP A 363 6.57 4.09 -13.12
C TRP A 363 7.33 3.50 -14.30
N PRO A 364 7.79 2.25 -14.22
CA PRO A 364 8.41 1.58 -15.35
C PRO A 364 7.42 1.46 -16.51
N SER A 365 7.85 1.86 -17.71
CA SER A 365 7.10 1.61 -18.93
C SER A 365 7.25 0.13 -19.33
N ARG A 366 6.15 -0.51 -19.74
CA ARG A 366 6.19 -1.86 -20.29
C ARG A 366 7.09 -1.90 -21.54
N ALA A 367 7.93 -2.93 -21.64
CA ALA A 367 8.59 -3.28 -22.90
C ALA A 367 7.52 -3.90 -23.83
N LEU A 368 7.25 -3.23 -24.96
CA LEU A 368 6.31 -3.74 -25.97
C LEU A 368 6.80 -5.07 -26.54
N GLN A 369 5.89 -6.03 -26.72
CA GLN A 369 6.23 -7.28 -27.41
C GLN A 369 6.52 -7.00 -28.89
N VAL A 370 7.35 -7.83 -29.52
CA VAL A 370 7.68 -7.70 -30.96
C VAL A 370 6.41 -7.70 -31.82
N THR A 371 5.40 -8.49 -31.44
CA THR A 371 4.08 -8.54 -32.08
C THR A 371 3.33 -7.22 -31.97
N GLU A 372 3.38 -6.55 -30.82
CA GLU A 372 2.78 -5.23 -30.61
C GLU A 372 3.51 -4.15 -31.40
N ILE A 373 4.85 -4.20 -31.43
CA ILE A 373 5.67 -3.29 -32.25
C ILE A 373 5.31 -3.45 -33.74
N ILE A 374 5.22 -4.69 -34.23
CA ILE A 374 4.80 -4.98 -35.61
C ILE A 374 3.38 -4.46 -35.85
N THR A 375 2.46 -4.69 -34.92
CA THR A 375 1.07 -4.23 -35.05
C THR A 375 0.99 -2.71 -35.09
N ILE A 376 1.69 -2.01 -34.19
CA ILE A 376 1.79 -0.55 -34.17
C ILE A 376 2.39 -0.05 -35.48
N ALA A 377 3.46 -0.68 -35.98
CA ALA A 377 4.07 -0.30 -37.26
C ALA A 377 3.10 -0.47 -38.44
N ILE A 378 2.36 -1.58 -38.51
CA ILE A 378 1.34 -1.83 -39.55
C ILE A 378 0.22 -0.80 -39.46
N VAL A 379 -0.34 -0.58 -38.27
CA VAL A 379 -1.43 0.40 -38.05
C VAL A 379 -0.98 1.81 -38.41
N THR A 380 0.22 2.21 -37.98
CA THR A 380 0.78 3.53 -38.29
C THR A 380 1.00 3.70 -39.80
N ALA A 381 1.49 2.66 -40.49
CA ALA A 381 1.64 2.68 -41.94
C ALA A 381 0.28 2.78 -42.66
N LEU A 382 -0.74 2.06 -42.21
CA LEU A 382 -2.09 2.13 -42.77
C LEU A 382 -2.73 3.52 -42.58
N ILE A 383 -2.54 4.14 -41.40
CA ILE A 383 -3.01 5.51 -41.14
C ILE A 383 -2.30 6.51 -42.06
N LEU A 384 -0.98 6.40 -42.23
CA LEU A 384 -0.22 7.25 -43.16
C LEU A 384 -0.74 7.12 -44.59
N VAL A 385 -0.99 5.89 -45.06
CA VAL A 385 -1.57 5.65 -46.39
C VAL A 385 -2.96 6.30 -46.51
N ALA A 386 -3.81 6.16 -45.49
CA ALA A 386 -5.13 6.78 -45.48
C ALA A 386 -5.06 8.31 -45.54
N ILE A 387 -4.14 8.93 -44.80
CA ILE A 387 -3.91 10.39 -44.82
C ILE A 387 -3.44 10.85 -46.20
N ILE A 388 -2.52 10.12 -46.83
CA ILE A 388 -2.04 10.44 -48.17
C ILE A 388 -3.19 10.34 -49.18
N PHE A 389 -4.02 9.31 -49.09
CA PHE A 389 -5.15 9.11 -49.99
C PHE A 389 -6.21 10.20 -49.83
N ALA A 390 -6.53 10.58 -48.59
CA ALA A 390 -7.43 11.69 -48.29
C ALA A 390 -6.87 13.01 -48.82
N GLY A 391 -5.58 13.29 -48.61
CA GLY A 391 -4.90 14.47 -49.14
C GLY A 391 -4.93 14.53 -50.67
N ALA A 392 -4.62 13.42 -51.34
CA ALA A 392 -4.68 13.32 -52.80
C ALA A 392 -6.12 13.53 -53.32
N THR A 393 -7.12 12.95 -52.65
CA THR A 393 -8.53 13.10 -53.00
C THR A 393 -8.97 14.57 -52.86
N CYS A 394 -8.59 15.24 -51.76
CA CYS A 394 -8.85 16.66 -51.55
C CYS A 394 -8.18 17.53 -52.62
N ILE A 395 -6.94 17.21 -53.03
CA ILE A 395 -6.23 17.94 -54.10
C ILE A 395 -6.96 17.75 -55.44
N VAL A 396 -7.40 16.54 -55.76
CA VAL A 396 -8.17 16.25 -56.99
C VAL A 396 -9.50 16.99 -56.97
N HIS A 397 -10.21 17.01 -55.84
CA HIS A 397 -11.47 17.73 -55.71
C HIS A 397 -11.29 19.26 -55.80
N ALA A 398 -10.24 19.81 -55.19
CA ALA A 398 -9.91 21.23 -55.28
C ALA A 398 -9.51 21.64 -56.71
N ARG A 399 -8.83 20.77 -57.46
CA ARG A 399 -8.54 20.98 -58.89
C ARG A 399 -9.81 20.91 -59.73
N LYS A 400 -10.69 19.93 -59.49
CA LYS A 400 -11.97 19.80 -60.21
C LYS A 400 -12.90 21.01 -59.98
N ASN A 401 -12.99 21.53 -58.75
CA ASN A 401 -13.73 22.76 -58.46
C ASN A 401 -13.11 24.01 -59.11
N LYS A 402 -11.79 24.05 -59.31
CA LYS A 402 -11.13 25.12 -60.09
C LYS A 402 -11.46 25.04 -61.57
N ASP A 403 -11.57 23.84 -62.13
CA ASP A 403 -11.94 23.64 -63.54
C ASP A 403 -13.42 23.95 -63.80
N GLU A 404 -14.32 23.68 -62.83
CA GLU A 404 -15.75 24.08 -62.93
C GLU A 404 -15.96 25.61 -62.85
N LEU A 405 -15.10 26.36 -62.14
CA LEU A 405 -15.11 27.83 -62.16
C LEU A 405 -14.69 28.44 -63.50
N HIS A 406 -14.13 27.64 -64.42
CA HIS A 406 -13.70 28.04 -65.75
C HIS A 406 -14.61 27.53 -66.88
N GLN A 407 -15.81 27.02 -66.58
CA GLN A 407 -16.82 26.79 -67.62
C GLN A 407 -17.42 28.14 -68.09
N PRO A 408 -17.33 28.49 -69.39
CA PRO A 408 -17.98 29.68 -69.91
C PRO A 408 -19.50 29.47 -69.91
N LEU A 409 -20.24 30.43 -69.35
CA LEU A 409 -21.69 30.58 -69.52
C LEU A 409 -22.01 30.67 -71.02
N LEU A 410 -22.45 29.56 -71.61
CA LEU A 410 -23.11 29.59 -72.91
C LEU A 410 -24.53 30.14 -72.69
N THR A 411 -24.64 31.46 -72.74
CA THR A 411 -25.89 32.16 -73.02
C THR A 411 -26.24 31.98 -74.50
N ASP A 412 -27.47 31.52 -74.74
CA ASP A 412 -28.20 31.54 -76.01
C ASP A 412 -28.05 32.89 -76.73
N GLN A 413 -27.90 32.87 -78.07
CA GLN A 413 -28.57 33.80 -79.00
C GLN A 413 -28.48 33.31 -80.46
N TYR A 414 -29.66 33.13 -81.07
CA TYR A 414 -30.08 33.31 -82.48
C TYR A 414 -29.22 32.74 -83.63
N GLU A 415 -29.80 31.80 -84.39
CA GLU A 415 -30.52 32.05 -85.66
C GLU A 415 -31.48 30.90 -86.01
#